data_AF-A0A2T2RUQ5-F1
#
_entry.id   AF-A0A2T2RUQ5-F1
#
_cell.length_a   1.000
_cell.length_b   1.000
_cell.length_c   1.000
_cell.angle_alpha   90.00
_cell.angle_beta   90.00
_cell.angle_gamma   90.00
#
_symmetry.space_group_name_H-M   'P 1'
#
loop_
_entity.id
_entity.type
_entity.pdbx_description
1 polymer ?
#
loop_
_entity_poly.entity_id
_entity_poly.type
_entity_poly.pdbx_seq_one_letter_code
_entity_poly.pdbx_strand_id
1 'polypeptide(L)' 'MSRVELRAYLFKHRDNQEAFQTYMDKLATEPVLASGTQSNLEDVERFRELLERVQQSKQEGTSSDTF' A
#
# COMPACT_ATOMS: atom_id res chain seq x y z
N MET A 1 12.78 -6.26 3.80
CA MET A 1 12.36 -5.67 2.51
C MET A 1 11.04 -4.94 2.69
N SER A 2 10.93 -3.75 2.11
CA SER A 2 9.67 -3.02 1.99
C SER A 2 8.73 -3.70 0.99
N ARG A 3 7.43 -3.35 1.03
CA ARG A 3 6.43 -3.84 0.06
C ARG A 3 6.84 -3.56 -1.39
N VAL A 4 7.52 -2.44 -1.66
CA VAL A 4 8.00 -2.06 -2.99
C VAL A 4 9.16 -2.95 -3.42
N GLU A 5 10.10 -3.21 -2.52
CA GLU A 5 11.26 -4.09 -2.76
C GLU A 5 10.82 -5.54 -3.02
N LEU A 6 9.87 -6.06 -2.23
CA LEU A 6 9.31 -7.40 -2.43
C LEU A 6 8.57 -7.53 -3.76
N ARG A 7 7.80 -6.51 -4.15
CA ARG A 7 7.14 -6.48 -5.46
C ARG A 7 8.16 -6.51 -6.60
N ALA A 8 9.20 -5.68 -6.52
CA ALA A 8 10.25 -5.64 -7.53
C ALA A 8 11.05 -6.95 -7.60
N TYR A 9 11.29 -7.57 -6.45
CA TYR A 9 11.94 -8.88 -6.35
C TYR A 9 11.10 -9.98 -6.98
N LEU A 10 9.80 -10.05 -6.67
CA LEU A 10 8.87 -11.04 -7.24
C LEU A 10 8.72 -10.94 -8.76
N PHE A 11 8.79 -9.73 -9.32
CA PHE A 11 8.79 -9.57 -10.78
C PHE A 11 9.97 -10.28 -11.46
N LYS A 12 11.12 -10.36 -10.78
CA LYS A 12 12.34 -11.03 -11.26
C LYS A 12 12.42 -12.50 -10.86
N HIS A 13 11.72 -12.90 -9.80
CA HIS A 13 11.75 -14.24 -9.19
C HIS A 13 10.32 -14.74 -8.94
N ARG A 14 9.58 -14.98 -10.02
CA ARG A 14 8.13 -15.31 -9.97
C ARG A 14 7.83 -16.65 -9.31
N ASP A 15 8.82 -17.52 -9.33
CA ASP A 15 8.85 -18.87 -8.78
C ASP A 15 9.25 -18.92 -7.30
N ASN A 16 9.72 -17.79 -6.73
CA ASN A 16 10.03 -17.72 -5.31
C ASN A 16 8.75 -17.59 -4.47
N GLN A 17 8.23 -18.74 -4.06
CA GLN A 17 7.00 -18.85 -3.27
C GLN A 17 7.11 -18.22 -1.88
N GLU A 18 8.29 -18.26 -1.25
CA GLU A 18 8.53 -17.64 0.05
C GLU A 18 8.44 -16.11 -0.02
N ALA A 19 9.05 -15.51 -1.04
CA ALA A 19 8.94 -14.08 -1.30
C ALA A 19 7.49 -13.67 -1.61
N PHE A 20 6.73 -14.55 -2.27
CA PHE A 20 5.33 -14.31 -2.59
C PHE A 20 4.48 -14.26 -1.32
N GLN A 21 4.62 -15.25 -0.43
CA GLN A 21 3.88 -15.26 0.83
C GLN A 21 4.26 -14.09 1.73
N THR A 22 5.55 -13.76 1.80
CA THR A 22 6.02 -12.58 2.55
C THR A 22 5.38 -11.28 2.02
N TYR A 23 5.19 -11.16 0.71
CA TYR A 23 4.52 -10.02 0.10
C TYR A 23 3.00 -10.01 0.36
N MET A 24 2.35 -11.18 0.31
CA MET A 24 0.91 -11.31 0.61
C MET A 24 0.59 -11.02 2.07
N ASP A 25 1.40 -11.52 3.01
CA ASP A 25 1.25 -11.23 4.43
C ASP A 25 1.40 -9.74 4.71
N LYS A 26 2.36 -9.08 4.03
CA LYS A 26 2.52 -7.62 4.10
C LYS A 26 1.36 -6.86 3.49
N LEU A 27 0.74 -7.35 2.42
CA LEU A 27 -0.48 -6.74 1.87
C LEU A 27 -1.67 -6.85 2.82
N ALA A 28 -1.76 -7.95 3.57
CA ALA A 28 -2.85 -8.18 4.52
C ALA A 28 -2.68 -7.41 5.83
N THR A 29 -1.42 -7.18 6.26
CA THR A 29 -1.09 -6.55 7.56
C THR A 29 -0.78 -5.07 7.47
N GLU A 30 -0.19 -4.58 6.36
CA GLU A 30 0.09 -3.16 6.20
C GLU A 30 -1.17 -2.43 5.72
N PRO A 31 -1.60 -1.35 6.39
CA PRO A 31 -2.76 -0.58 5.96
C PRO A 31 -2.54 -0.09 4.52
N VAL A 32 -3.51 -0.39 3.66
CA VAL A 32 -3.47 0.08 2.28
C VAL A 32 -3.65 1.60 2.32
N LEU A 33 -2.61 2.34 1.92
CA LEU A 33 -2.61 3.81 1.89
C LEU A 33 -3.84 4.40 1.19
N ALA A 34 -4.39 3.69 0.20
CA ALA A 34 -5.74 3.90 -0.30
C ALA A 34 -6.28 2.65 -0.98
N SER A 35 -7.53 2.30 -0.68
CA SER A 35 -8.33 1.37 -1.47
C SER A 35 -9.22 2.17 -2.42
N GLY A 36 -9.21 1.83 -3.71
CA GLY A 36 -10.00 2.50 -4.73
C GLY A 36 -10.23 1.62 -5.95
N THR A 37 -11.32 1.86 -6.67
CA THR A 37 -11.64 1.20 -7.93
C THR A 37 -10.99 1.95 -9.10
N GLN A 38 -10.85 1.31 -10.26
CA GLN A 38 -10.39 2.00 -11.49
C GLN A 38 -11.25 3.23 -11.82
N SER A 39 -12.56 3.15 -11.56
CA SER A 39 -13.47 4.29 -11.71
C SER A 39 -13.14 5.49 -10.81
N ASN A 40 -12.47 5.29 -9.66
CA ASN A 40 -12.01 6.39 -8.82
C ASN A 40 -10.76 7.08 -9.37
N LEU A 41 -10.05 6.46 -10.33
CA LEU A 41 -8.90 7.06 -11.03
C LEU A 41 -9.35 7.86 -12.26
N GLU A 42 -10.49 7.51 -12.85
CA GLU A 42 -11.04 8.16 -14.04
C GLU A 42 -11.83 9.44 -13.70
N ASP A 43 -12.31 9.55 -12.46
CA ASP A 43 -12.98 10.73 -11.92
C ASP A 43 -11.97 11.60 -11.14
N VAL A 44 -11.69 12.79 -11.66
CA VAL A 44 -10.69 13.73 -11.13
C VAL A 44 -11.00 14.14 -9.69
N GLU A 45 -12.27 14.32 -9.33
CA GLU A 45 -12.65 14.73 -7.97
C GLU A 45 -12.52 13.57 -6.99
N ARG A 46 -12.92 12.35 -7.38
CA ARG A 46 -12.72 11.15 -6.56
C ARG A 46 -11.24 10.80 -6.39
N PHE A 47 -10.44 11.05 -7.41
CA PHE A 47 -9.00 10.85 -7.34
C PHE A 47 -8.37 11.83 -6.34
N ARG A 48 -8.81 13.09 -6.33
CA ARG A 48 -8.38 14.09 -5.36
C ARG A 48 -8.73 13.69 -3.93
N GLU A 49 -9.96 13.26 -3.67
CA GLU A 49 -10.37 12.77 -2.34
C GLU A 49 -9.53 11.57 -1.88
N LEU A 50 -9.16 10.67 -2.81
CA LEU A 50 -8.32 9.53 -2.52
C LEU A 50 -6.89 9.96 -2.14
N LEU A 51 -6.32 10.96 -2.83
CA LEU A 51 -5.01 11.53 -2.49
C LEU A 51 -5.02 12.21 -1.12
N GLU A 52 -6.09 12.93 -0.78
CA GLU A 52 -6.23 13.59 0.53
C GLU A 52 -6.28 12.56 1.68
N ARG A 53 -6.98 11.43 1.49
CA ARG A 53 -6.98 10.30 2.46
C ARG A 53 -5.61 9.63 2.62
N VAL A 54 -4.86 9.49 1.54
CA VAL A 54 -3.47 8.97 1.59
C VAL A 54 -2.57 9.92 2.40
N GLN A 55 -2.77 11.23 2.27
CA GLN A 55 -1.98 12.21 3.01
C GLN A 55 -2.33 12.22 4.51
N GLN A 56 -3.60 12.12 4.85
CA GLN A 56 -4.07 12.08 6.24
C GLN A 56 -3.59 10.81 6.97
N SER A 57 -3.73 9.65 6.35
CA SER A 57 -3.25 8.38 6.92
C SER A 57 -1.74 8.36 7.15
N LYS A 58 -0.97 9.13 6.36
CA LYS A 58 0.47 9.30 6.54
C LYS A 58 0.84 10.22 7.71
N GLN A 59 -0.05 11.14 8.11
CA GLN A 59 0.15 12.05 9.25
C GLN A 59 -0.30 11.44 10.58
N GLU A 60 -1.32 10.57 10.58
CA GLU A 60 -1.81 9.90 11.79
C GLU A 60 -0.85 8.80 12.30
N GLY A 61 -0.03 8.22 11.43
CA GLY A 61 1.00 7.23 11.81
C GLY A 61 2.19 7.79 12.60
N THR A 62 2.27 9.10 12.82
CA THR A 62 3.39 9.75 13.56
C THR A 62 3.05 10.23 14.98
N SER A 63 1.83 10.00 15.47
CA SER A 63 1.39 10.54 16.78
C SER A 63 0.97 9.50 17.82
N SER A 64 1.18 8.20 17.57
CA SER A 64 0.77 7.12 18.48
C SER A 64 1.95 6.25 18.94
N ASP A 65 3.06 6.88 19.35
CA ASP A 65 4.12 6.18 20.09
C ASP A 65 4.75 7.14 21.10
N THR A 66 3.95 7.62 22.04
CA THR A 66 4.43 8.22 23.29
C THR A 66 3.28 8.25 24.29
N PHE A 67 3.17 7.19 25.10
CA PHE A 67 2.87 7.28 26.54
C PHE A 67 3.13 5.93 27.23
#